data_AF-A0A0L0UIH5-F1
#
_entry.id   AF-A0A0L0UIH5-F1
#
_cell.length_a   1.000
_cell.length_b   1.000
_cell.length_c   1.000
_cell.angle_alpha   90.00
_cell.angle_beta   90.00
_cell.angle_gamma   90.00
#
_symmetry.space_group_name_H-M   'P 1'
#
loop_
_entity.id
_entity.type
_entity.pdbx_description
1 polymer ?
#
loop_
_entity_poly.entity_id
_entity_poly.type
_entity_poly.pdbx_seq_one_letter_code
_entity_poly.pdbx_strand_id
1 'polypeptide(L)'
;MLDTKKTNLLFDGTEVELFIKRVEKVALLQKAGGQDVAYQLPFIITNRKLSEAVEQMEGHETGDWELLKKELIRKWGRATPLRRYKEDAIPRLIQKAQENKGIRTRIEYHKFIGEFEEIMDYFTRMDYNNLNLDSGDPLWKALSIELKKE
;
A
#
# COMPACT_ATOMS: atom_id res chain seq x y z
N MET A 1 -8.24 -7.79 26.80
CA MET A 1 -9.01 -6.56 26.55
C MET A 1 -8.10 -5.53 25.91
N LEU A 2 -8.50 -4.98 24.76
CA LEU A 2 -7.83 -3.88 24.07
C LEU A 2 -8.06 -2.57 24.83
N ASP A 3 -7.04 -2.06 25.52
CA ASP A 3 -7.06 -0.71 26.10
C ASP A 3 -6.54 0.30 25.08
N THR A 4 -7.45 0.93 24.34
CA THR A 4 -7.13 1.92 23.31
C THR A 4 -7.09 3.36 23.81
N LYS A 5 -7.53 3.60 25.06
CA LYS A 5 -7.55 4.95 25.66
C LYS A 5 -6.14 5.52 25.84
N LYS A 6 -5.10 4.67 25.82
CA LYS A 6 -3.70 5.07 25.92
C LYS A 6 -2.96 5.14 24.58
N THR A 7 -3.56 4.68 23.47
CA THR A 7 -2.85 4.46 22.20
C THR A 7 -3.28 5.39 21.06
N ASN A 8 -4.15 6.39 21.32
CA ASN A 8 -4.64 7.36 20.33
C ASN A 8 -5.09 6.69 19.01
N LEU A 9 -5.80 5.57 19.15
CA LEU A 9 -6.23 4.77 18.02
C LEU A 9 -7.54 5.34 17.47
N LEU A 10 -7.44 6.25 16.50
CA LEU A 10 -8.56 6.93 15.88
C LEU A 10 -8.84 6.34 14.50
N PHE A 11 -10.13 6.16 14.19
CA PHE A 11 -10.61 5.77 12.87
C PHE A 11 -11.72 6.70 12.42
N ASP A 12 -11.52 7.31 11.26
CA ASP A 12 -12.46 8.24 10.62
C ASP A 12 -13.04 7.69 9.31
N GLY A 13 -12.74 6.43 8.98
CA GLY A 13 -13.15 5.79 7.72
C GLY A 13 -12.14 5.93 6.59
N THR A 14 -10.96 6.51 6.84
CA THR A 14 -9.84 6.61 5.88
C THR A 14 -8.64 5.78 6.35
N GLU A 15 -7.70 5.51 5.42
CA GLU A 15 -6.44 4.80 5.71
C GLU A 15 -6.64 3.49 6.49
N VAL A 16 -7.65 2.69 6.12
CA VAL A 16 -8.07 1.51 6.89
C VAL A 16 -6.94 0.49 7.06
N GLU A 17 -6.04 0.37 6.08
CA GLU A 17 -4.89 -0.53 6.13
C GLU A 17 -3.89 -0.10 7.21
N LEU A 18 -3.65 1.21 7.34
CA LEU A 18 -2.82 1.77 8.41
C LEU A 18 -3.51 1.61 9.77
N PHE A 19 -4.82 1.81 9.82
CA PHE A 19 -5.62 1.58 11.02
C PHE A 19 -5.52 0.12 11.49
N ILE A 20 -5.73 -0.86 10.60
CA ILE A 20 -5.58 -2.30 10.88
C ILE A 20 -4.17 -2.60 11.41
N LYS A 21 -3.11 -2.13 10.74
CA LYS A 21 -1.71 -2.32 11.19
C LYS A 21 -1.50 -1.78 12.61
N ARG A 22 -2.12 -0.65 12.96
CA ARG A 22 -2.04 -0.06 14.32
C ARG A 22 -2.81 -0.88 15.35
N VAL A 23 -4.03 -1.34 15.02
CA VAL A 23 -4.83 -2.22 15.89
C VAL A 23 -4.05 -3.49 16.22
N GLU A 24 -3.50 -4.17 15.22
CA GLU A 24 -2.72 -5.40 15.41
C GLU A 24 -1.48 -5.17 16.27
N LYS A 25 -0.79 -4.03 16.09
CA LYS A 25 0.34 -3.64 16.94
C LYS A 25 -0.07 -3.42 18.40
N VAL A 26 -1.22 -2.78 18.65
CA VAL A 26 -1.74 -2.60 20.01
C VAL A 26 -2.15 -3.94 20.62
N ALA A 27 -2.82 -4.81 19.85
CA ALA A 27 -3.18 -6.15 20.28
C ALA A 27 -1.95 -6.96 20.68
N LEU A 28 -0.89 -6.92 19.87
CA LEU A 28 0.39 -7.56 20.17
C LEU A 28 1.00 -7.06 21.49
N LEU A 29 1.07 -5.75 21.68
CA LEU A 29 1.61 -5.14 22.92
C LEU A 29 0.80 -5.51 24.16
N GLN A 30 -0.50 -5.75 23.99
CA GLN A 30 -1.43 -6.11 25.06
C GLN A 30 -1.68 -7.61 25.17
N LYS A 31 -0.97 -8.43 24.36
CA LYS A 31 -1.13 -9.90 24.30
C LYS A 31 -2.58 -10.32 24.04
N ALA A 32 -3.32 -9.54 23.26
CA ALA A 32 -4.68 -9.85 22.82
C ALA A 32 -4.64 -10.66 21.52
N GLY A 33 -5.52 -11.65 21.41
CA GLY A 33 -5.66 -12.47 20.19
C GLY A 33 -6.55 -11.80 19.15
N GLY A 34 -6.59 -12.36 17.93
CA GLY A 34 -7.49 -11.88 16.88
C GLY A 34 -8.97 -11.88 17.31
N GLN A 35 -9.39 -12.92 18.05
CA GLN A 35 -10.75 -13.00 18.59
C GLN A 35 -11.09 -11.83 19.51
N ASP A 36 -10.17 -11.46 20.41
CA ASP A 36 -10.34 -10.28 21.28
C ASP A 36 -10.51 -9.00 20.45
N VAL A 37 -9.70 -8.85 19.40
CA VAL A 37 -9.74 -7.70 18.49
C VAL A 37 -11.08 -7.62 17.79
N ALA A 38 -11.53 -8.72 17.19
CA ALA A 38 -12.78 -8.78 16.44
C ALA A 38 -13.99 -8.37 17.29
N TYR A 39 -14.04 -8.82 18.55
CA TYR A 39 -15.12 -8.43 19.46
C TYR A 39 -15.03 -6.99 19.96
N GLN A 40 -13.84 -6.45 20.14
CA GLN A 40 -13.67 -5.17 20.82
C GLN A 40 -13.55 -3.98 19.86
N LEU A 41 -13.27 -4.22 18.59
CA LEU A 41 -13.02 -3.19 17.58
C LEU A 41 -14.16 -2.15 17.47
N PRO A 42 -15.45 -2.49 17.48
CA PRO A 42 -16.49 -1.47 17.40
C PRO A 42 -16.48 -0.51 18.60
N PHE A 43 -16.30 -1.04 19.82
CA PHE A 43 -16.36 -0.26 21.05
C PHE A 43 -15.18 0.70 21.24
N ILE A 44 -14.09 0.52 20.48
CA ILE A 44 -12.94 1.43 20.49
C ILE A 44 -13.07 2.55 19.47
N ILE A 45 -13.98 2.44 18.49
CA ILE A 45 -14.24 3.46 17.48
C ILE A 45 -15.18 4.51 18.07
N THR A 46 -14.69 5.74 18.19
CA THR A 46 -15.44 6.84 18.82
C THR A 46 -16.60 7.35 17.95
N ASN A 47 -16.49 7.22 16.63
CA ASN A 47 -17.57 7.59 15.71
C ASN A 47 -18.66 6.51 15.71
N ARG A 48 -19.84 6.84 16.27
CA ARG A 48 -20.99 5.94 16.37
C ARG A 48 -21.37 5.27 15.05
N LYS A 49 -21.40 6.01 13.94
CA LYS A 49 -21.79 5.44 12.63
C LYS A 49 -20.77 4.42 12.13
N LEU A 50 -19.48 4.65 12.39
CA LEU A 50 -18.42 3.71 12.04
C LEU A 50 -18.46 2.48 12.97
N SER A 51 -18.66 2.68 14.28
CA SER A 51 -18.85 1.60 15.24
C SER A 51 -19.99 0.68 14.83
N GLU A 52 -21.20 1.21 14.64
CA GLU A 52 -22.38 0.44 14.21
C GLU A 52 -22.12 -0.27 12.87
N ALA A 53 -21.40 0.38 11.95
CA ALA A 53 -21.04 -0.24 10.68
C ALA A 53 -20.07 -1.42 10.82
N VAL A 54 -19.17 -1.42 11.81
CA VAL A 54 -18.24 -2.54 12.09
C VAL A 54 -18.96 -3.66 12.83
N GLU A 55 -19.91 -3.37 13.73
CA GLU A 55 -20.72 -4.41 14.41
C GLU A 55 -21.51 -5.28 13.42
N GLN A 56 -21.96 -4.68 12.31
CA GLN A 56 -22.73 -5.37 11.27
C GLN A 56 -21.86 -6.11 10.25
N MET A 57 -20.53 -6.11 10.40
CA MET A 57 -19.63 -6.81 9.48
C MET A 57 -19.47 -8.28 9.83
N GLU A 58 -19.34 -9.11 8.80
CA GLU A 58 -18.97 -10.51 8.98
C GLU A 58 -17.62 -10.61 9.72
N GLY A 59 -17.52 -11.61 10.61
CA GLY A 59 -16.34 -11.82 11.44
C GLY A 59 -16.41 -11.13 12.82
N HIS A 60 -17.25 -10.10 13.00
CA HIS A 60 -17.40 -9.49 14.32
C HIS A 60 -18.04 -10.46 15.33
N GLU A 61 -19.26 -10.94 15.05
CA GLU A 61 -20.00 -11.82 15.98
C GLU A 61 -19.33 -13.19 16.19
N THR A 62 -18.61 -13.68 15.17
CA THR A 62 -17.89 -14.95 15.25
C THR A 62 -16.50 -14.82 15.87
N GLY A 63 -16.00 -13.59 16.06
CA GLY A 63 -14.65 -13.33 16.51
C GLY A 63 -13.56 -13.66 15.47
N ASP A 64 -13.94 -13.76 14.19
CA ASP A 64 -13.00 -14.00 13.09
C ASP A 64 -12.39 -12.68 12.61
N TRP A 65 -11.19 -12.38 13.14
CA TRP A 65 -10.45 -11.18 12.78
C TRP A 65 -10.05 -11.12 11.30
N GLU A 66 -9.72 -12.26 10.69
CA GLU A 66 -9.28 -12.29 9.29
C GLU A 66 -10.45 -11.98 8.35
N LEU A 67 -11.65 -12.46 8.68
CA LEU A 67 -12.87 -12.11 7.96
C LEU A 67 -13.23 -10.64 8.16
N LEU A 68 -13.19 -10.16 9.41
CA LEU A 68 -13.49 -8.75 9.71
C LEU A 68 -12.53 -7.78 8.99
N LYS A 69 -11.23 -8.11 8.91
CA LYS A 69 -10.25 -7.33 8.13
C LYS A 69 -10.65 -7.20 6.66
N LYS A 70 -11.12 -8.28 6.03
CA LYS A 70 -11.56 -8.24 4.63
C LYS A 70 -12.76 -7.31 4.46
N GLU A 71 -13.70 -7.33 5.38
CA GLU A 71 -14.86 -6.43 5.38
C GLU A 71 -14.48 -4.95 5.57
N LEU A 72 -13.56 -4.67 6.51
CA LEU A 72 -13.00 -3.33 6.72
C LEU A 72 -12.35 -2.78 5.44
N ILE A 73 -11.49 -3.59 4.80
CA ILE A 73 -10.81 -3.22 3.55
C ILE A 73 -11.82 -3.11 2.39
N ARG A 74 -12.82 -3.99 2.33
CA ARG A 74 -13.86 -3.90 1.29
C ARG A 74 -14.65 -2.59 1.35
N LYS A 75 -14.94 -2.11 2.57
CA LYS A 75 -15.78 -0.92 2.78
C LYS A 75 -15.00 0.40 2.79
N TRP A 76 -13.84 0.42 3.44
CA TRP A 76 -13.03 1.63 3.68
C TRP A 76 -11.61 1.54 3.12
N GLY A 77 -11.25 0.39 2.54
CA GLY A 77 -10.02 0.27 1.80
C GLY A 77 -10.05 1.23 0.63
N ARG A 78 -8.86 1.65 0.21
CA ARG A 78 -8.77 2.34 -1.07
C ARG A 78 -9.32 1.37 -2.10
N ALA A 79 -10.21 1.83 -2.99
CA ALA A 79 -10.54 1.07 -4.18
C ALA A 79 -9.19 0.67 -4.78
N THR A 80 -8.86 -0.63 -4.80
CA THR A 80 -7.63 -1.10 -5.42
C THR A 80 -7.60 -0.43 -6.78
N PRO A 81 -6.70 0.53 -7.04
CA PRO A 81 -6.70 1.16 -8.34
C PRO A 81 -6.54 0.01 -9.32
N LEU A 82 -7.46 -0.08 -10.30
CA LEU A 82 -7.26 -0.93 -11.48
C LEU A 82 -5.77 -0.88 -11.79
N ARG A 83 -5.07 -2.01 -11.66
CA ARG A 83 -3.60 -2.03 -11.52
C ARG A 83 -2.99 -1.12 -12.59
N ARG A 84 -2.61 0.10 -12.21
CA ARG A 84 -2.21 1.12 -13.18
C ARG A 84 -0.94 0.66 -13.87
N TYR A 85 -0.05 0.08 -13.06
CA TYR A 85 1.17 -0.56 -13.48
C TYR A 85 1.21 -1.99 -12.94
N LYS A 86 1.72 -2.90 -13.77
CA LYS A 86 2.03 -4.29 -13.42
C LYS A 86 3.52 -4.36 -13.04
N GLU A 87 3.94 -5.46 -12.39
CA GLU A 87 5.33 -5.68 -11.96
C GLU A 87 6.37 -5.54 -13.09
N ASP A 88 5.95 -5.76 -14.35
CA ASP A 88 6.79 -5.62 -15.55
C ASP A 88 6.85 -4.18 -16.11
N ALA A 89 6.26 -3.18 -15.45
CA ALA A 89 6.21 -1.81 -15.94
C ALA A 89 7.61 -1.17 -16.08
N ILE A 90 8.51 -1.36 -15.11
CA ILE A 90 9.90 -0.86 -15.20
C ILE A 90 10.67 -1.57 -16.34
N PRO A 91 10.68 -2.92 -16.43
CA PRO A 91 11.26 -3.61 -17.58
C PRO A 91 10.73 -3.12 -18.94
N ARG A 92 9.42 -2.90 -19.08
CA ARG A 92 8.82 -2.37 -20.32
C ARG A 92 9.27 -0.95 -20.63
N LEU A 93 9.38 -0.09 -19.62
CA LEU A 93 9.87 1.28 -19.78
C LEU A 93 11.31 1.29 -20.31
N ILE A 94 12.17 0.43 -19.75
CA ILE A 94 13.56 0.24 -20.23
C ILE A 94 13.58 -0.28 -21.66
N GLN A 95 12.79 -1.33 -21.95
CA GLN A 95 12.73 -1.93 -23.29
C GLN A 95 12.30 -0.90 -24.34
N LYS A 96 11.27 -0.10 -24.05
CA LYS A 96 10.81 0.99 -24.93
C LYS A 96 11.92 2.02 -25.21
N ALA A 97 12.77 2.32 -24.24
CA ALA A 97 13.92 3.19 -24.44
C ALA A 97 14.98 2.52 -25.35
N GLN A 98 15.26 1.24 -25.13
CA GLN A 98 16.22 0.45 -25.92
C GLN A 98 15.78 0.24 -27.38
N GLU A 99 14.49 0.01 -27.63
CA GLU A 99 13.89 -0.08 -28.97
C GLU A 99 14.04 1.24 -29.73
N ASN A 100 13.94 2.37 -29.02
CA ASN A 100 14.26 3.71 -29.53
C ASN A 100 15.76 4.01 -29.51
N LYS A 101 16.58 2.95 -29.43
CA LYS A 101 18.02 3.00 -29.63
C LYS A 101 18.71 3.71 -28.43
N GLY A 102 18.03 3.81 -27.29
CA GLY A 102 18.50 4.41 -26.02
C GLY A 102 18.19 5.91 -25.88
N ILE A 103 18.12 6.39 -24.64
CA ILE A 103 17.97 7.82 -24.31
C ILE A 103 19.23 8.57 -24.77
N ARG A 104 19.08 9.64 -25.55
CA ARG A 104 20.19 10.45 -26.07
C ARG A 104 20.07 11.93 -25.76
N THR A 105 18.84 12.41 -25.59
CA THR A 105 18.55 13.82 -25.44
C THR A 105 18.07 14.14 -24.04
N ARG A 106 18.26 15.40 -23.63
CA ARG A 106 17.72 15.90 -22.37
C ARG A 106 16.20 15.76 -22.28
N ILE A 107 15.48 15.92 -23.40
CA ILE A 107 14.02 15.79 -23.44
C ILE A 107 13.59 14.33 -23.18
N GLU A 108 14.24 13.37 -23.83
CA GLU A 108 13.99 11.93 -23.60
C GLU A 108 14.32 11.53 -22.16
N TYR A 109 15.39 12.08 -21.58
CA TYR A 109 15.74 11.86 -20.19
C TYR A 109 14.63 12.33 -19.24
N HIS A 110 14.16 13.58 -19.37
CA HIS A 110 13.11 14.10 -18.49
C HIS A 110 11.81 13.30 -18.63
N LYS A 111 11.47 12.87 -19.85
CA LYS A 111 10.30 12.03 -20.09
C LYS A 111 10.44 10.66 -19.42
N PHE A 112 11.59 10.01 -19.55
CA PHE A 112 11.85 8.73 -18.92
C PHE A 112 11.79 8.83 -17.39
N ILE A 113 12.44 9.84 -16.80
CA ILE A 113 12.42 10.05 -15.34
C ILE A 113 11.00 10.31 -14.86
N GLY A 114 10.21 11.14 -15.55
CA GLY A 114 8.81 11.37 -15.19
C GLY A 114 7.95 10.09 -15.21
N GLU A 115 8.06 9.27 -16.28
CA GLU A 115 7.35 7.97 -16.35
C GLU A 115 7.86 7.00 -15.27
N PHE A 116 9.17 6.99 -14.98
CA PHE A 116 9.78 6.13 -13.96
C PHE A 116 9.31 6.52 -12.55
N GLU A 117 9.42 7.80 -12.16
CA GLU A 117 8.98 8.29 -10.85
C GLU A 117 7.49 8.01 -10.61
N GLU A 118 6.65 8.14 -11.62
CA GLU A 118 5.23 7.81 -11.53
C GLU A 118 4.99 6.31 -11.26
N ILE A 119 5.74 5.42 -11.91
CA ILE A 119 5.67 3.98 -11.66
C ILE A 119 6.17 3.66 -10.24
N MET A 120 7.24 4.33 -9.78
CA MET A 120 7.86 4.13 -8.47
C MET A 120 6.95 4.59 -7.33
N ASP A 121 6.35 5.77 -7.46
CA ASP A 121 5.35 6.28 -6.51
C ASP A 121 4.15 5.33 -6.43
N TYR A 122 3.68 4.82 -7.57
CA TYR A 122 2.62 3.82 -7.61
C TYR A 122 3.02 2.52 -6.88
N PHE A 123 4.21 1.97 -7.14
CA PHE A 123 4.67 0.74 -6.49
C PHE A 123 4.87 0.90 -4.99
N THR A 124 5.41 2.05 -4.56
CA THR A 124 5.57 2.41 -3.14
C THR A 124 4.21 2.46 -2.45
N ARG A 125 3.20 3.10 -3.08
CA ARG A 125 1.83 3.16 -2.56
C ARG A 125 1.14 1.80 -2.47
N MET A 126 1.52 0.85 -3.31
CA MET A 126 0.94 -0.49 -3.37
C MET A 126 1.72 -1.54 -2.58
N ASP A 127 2.73 -1.14 -1.80
CA ASP A 127 3.54 -2.03 -0.94
C ASP A 127 4.24 -3.17 -1.75
N TYR A 128 4.68 -2.87 -2.98
CA TYR A 128 5.51 -3.78 -3.78
C TYR A 128 6.93 -3.86 -3.21
N ASN A 129 7.10 -4.65 -2.14
CA ASN A 129 8.34 -4.77 -1.36
C ASN A 129 9.51 -5.50 -2.08
N ASN A 130 9.29 -6.08 -3.26
CA ASN A 130 10.28 -6.93 -3.94
C ASN A 130 11.06 -6.22 -5.06
N LEU A 131 10.79 -4.94 -5.30
CA LEU A 131 11.49 -4.19 -6.33
C LEU A 131 12.71 -3.53 -5.68
N ASN A 132 13.90 -3.77 -6.23
CA ASN A 132 15.12 -3.10 -5.77
C ASN A 132 15.15 -1.66 -6.32
N LEU A 133 14.37 -0.79 -5.66
CA LEU A 133 13.90 0.51 -6.11
C LEU A 133 15.01 1.59 -6.20
N ASP A 134 16.10 1.46 -5.44
CA ASP A 134 17.12 2.53 -5.28
C ASP A 134 18.38 2.35 -6.13
N SER A 135 18.42 1.36 -7.02
CA SER A 135 19.70 0.91 -7.61
C SER A 135 20.25 1.78 -8.75
N GLY A 136 19.53 2.78 -9.27
CA GLY A 136 19.93 3.55 -10.47
C GLY A 136 20.03 2.71 -11.76
N ASP A 137 19.92 1.39 -11.65
CA ASP A 137 20.01 0.38 -12.68
C ASP A 137 18.99 0.55 -13.81
N PRO A 138 17.73 0.97 -13.55
CA PRO A 138 16.76 1.20 -14.63
C PRO A 138 17.21 2.30 -15.61
N LEU A 139 17.72 3.42 -15.09
CA LEU A 139 18.21 4.52 -15.92
C LEU A 139 19.45 4.08 -16.70
N TRP A 140 20.43 3.47 -16.04
CA TRP A 140 21.64 2.97 -16.69
C TRP A 140 21.32 1.99 -17.83
N LYS A 141 20.35 1.09 -17.66
CA LYS A 141 19.92 0.17 -18.73
C LYS A 141 19.25 0.87 -19.91
N ALA A 142 18.58 2.00 -19.68
CA ALA A 142 17.83 2.76 -20.68
C ALA A 142 18.67 3.77 -21.50
N LEU A 143 19.86 4.16 -21.02
CA LEU A 143 20.77 5.06 -21.74
C LEU A 143 21.23 4.46 -23.08
N SER A 144 21.59 5.32 -24.04
CA SER A 144 22.24 4.90 -25.29
C SER A 144 23.67 4.41 -25.05
N ILE A 145 24.22 3.65 -26.00
CA ILE A 145 25.59 3.10 -25.89
C ILE A 145 26.63 4.22 -25.83
N GLU A 146 26.38 5.33 -26.53
CA GLU A 146 27.26 6.48 -26.59
C GLU A 146 27.40 7.14 -25.21
N LEU A 147 26.30 7.35 -24.49
CA LEU A 147 26.29 7.96 -23.15
C LEU A 147 26.77 7.02 -22.03
N LYS A 148 26.94 5.72 -22.30
CA LYS A 148 27.50 4.75 -21.34
C LYS A 148 29.02 4.65 -21.38
N LYS A 149 29.65 5.23 -22.40
CA LYS A 149 31.09 5.09 -22.67
C LYS A 149 31.93 6.29 -22.19
N GLU A 150 31.29 7.31 -21.64
CA GLU A 150 31.91 8.43 -20.93
C GLU A 150 32.01 8.14 -19.43
#